data_AF-A0A218QGU6-F1
#
_entry.id   AF-A0A218QGU6-F1
#
_cell.length_a   1.000
_cell.length_b   1.000
_cell.length_c   1.000
_cell.angle_alpha   90.00
_cell.angle_beta   90.00
_cell.angle_gamma   90.00
#
_symmetry.space_group_name_H-M   'P 1'
#
loop_
_entity.id
_entity.type
_entity.pdbx_description
1 polymer ?
#
loop_
_entity_poly.entity_id
_entity_poly.type
_entity_poly.pdbx_seq_one_letter_code
_entity_poly.pdbx_strand_id
1 'polypeptide(L)'
;MNQWQSLPKSKRHLIKLVQTYTLKALQAVRKWCIQPIRSWSHRHSSWGLMCLFLVGVSLSVMMTACSSRNADNAGNGATSKSDVTLTFVSYSVTNAAYQQIIPKFIEKWKKEHNQNITFNQSYDGSGSQTLAVIDGKEADVVHLSLALDINKIVEAGFIQPGWEKEAPNDAIVTKSLNAIALHSSNLLLLTRYTISLMTPVLMSALKISMRQRKLPL
;
A
#
# COMPACT_ATOMS: atom_id res chain seq x y z
N MET A 1 17.89 -33.27 -34.52
CA MET A 1 16.91 -34.20 -35.12
C MET A 1 15.62 -34.06 -34.31
N ASN A 2 14.59 -33.45 -34.89
CA ASN A 2 13.54 -32.78 -34.13
C ASN A 2 12.40 -33.75 -33.76
N GLN A 3 12.28 -34.05 -32.46
CA GLN A 3 11.23 -34.88 -31.82
C GLN A 3 9.77 -34.47 -32.15
N TRP A 4 9.56 -33.39 -32.89
CA TRP A 4 8.25 -32.81 -33.21
C TRP A 4 7.58 -33.36 -34.48
N GLN A 5 8.29 -34.17 -35.27
CA GLN A 5 7.76 -34.66 -36.56
C GLN A 5 6.82 -35.87 -36.43
N SER A 6 6.84 -36.60 -35.31
CA SER A 6 6.01 -37.79 -35.06
C SER A 6 4.56 -37.47 -34.65
N LEU A 7 4.19 -36.20 -34.49
CA LEU A 7 2.86 -35.81 -34.00
C LEU A 7 1.79 -35.81 -35.11
N PRO A 8 0.54 -36.20 -34.79
CA PRO A 8 -0.58 -36.23 -35.74
C PRO A 8 -0.87 -34.83 -36.33
N LYS A 9 -1.30 -34.78 -37.60
CA LYS A 9 -1.48 -33.53 -38.39
C LYS A 9 -2.32 -32.47 -37.65
N SER A 10 -3.35 -32.87 -36.91
CA SER A 10 -4.21 -31.96 -36.12
C SER A 10 -3.45 -31.19 -35.04
N LYS A 11 -2.53 -31.86 -34.33
CA LYS A 11 -1.72 -31.22 -33.27
C LYS A 11 -0.64 -30.31 -33.83
N ARG A 12 -0.11 -30.61 -35.03
CA ARG A 12 0.88 -29.75 -35.70
C ARG A 12 0.31 -28.39 -36.09
N HIS A 13 -0.97 -28.32 -36.46
CA HIS A 13 -1.62 -27.06 -36.78
C HIS A 13 -1.80 -26.17 -35.53
N LEU A 14 -2.25 -26.77 -34.41
CA LEU A 14 -2.41 -26.06 -33.14
C LEU A 14 -1.06 -25.52 -32.61
N ILE A 15 0.01 -26.31 -32.72
CA ILE A 15 1.35 -25.87 -32.31
C ILE A 15 1.82 -24.68 -33.15
N LYS A 16 1.59 -24.71 -34.47
CA LYS A 16 1.91 -23.56 -35.35
C LYS A 16 1.09 -22.31 -34.97
N LEU A 17 -0.18 -22.45 -34.63
CA LEU A 17 -1.02 -21.34 -34.19
C LEU A 17 -0.54 -20.73 -32.86
N VAL A 18 -0.22 -21.57 -31.89
CA VAL A 18 0.31 -21.11 -30.59
C VAL A 18 1.67 -20.44 -30.75
N GLN A 19 2.56 -20.99 -31.59
CA GLN A 19 3.86 -20.38 -31.88
C GLN A 19 3.74 -19.04 -32.60
N THR A 20 2.82 -18.92 -33.56
CA THR A 20 2.60 -17.66 -34.28
C THR A 20 1.96 -16.59 -33.41
N TYR A 21 1.03 -16.96 -32.51
CA TYR A 21 0.45 -16.02 -31.55
C TYR A 21 1.46 -15.56 -30.50
N THR A 22 2.24 -16.48 -29.93
CA THR A 22 3.26 -16.15 -28.93
C THR A 22 4.35 -15.24 -29.50
N LEU A 23 4.79 -15.49 -30.74
CA LEU A 23 5.75 -14.61 -31.42
C LEU A 23 5.16 -13.21 -31.71
N LYS A 24 3.90 -13.12 -32.15
CA LYS A 24 3.23 -11.82 -32.36
C LYS A 24 3.04 -11.06 -31.05
N ALA A 25 2.68 -11.75 -29.96
CA ALA A 25 2.53 -11.15 -28.64
C ALA A 25 3.88 -10.63 -28.11
N LEU A 26 4.95 -11.42 -28.22
CA LEU A 26 6.30 -10.99 -27.86
C LEU A 26 6.79 -9.80 -28.68
N GLN A 27 6.49 -9.77 -29.99
CA GLN A 27 6.82 -8.63 -30.84
C GLN A 27 6.03 -7.36 -30.48
N ALA A 28 4.76 -7.50 -30.08
CA ALA A 28 3.93 -6.39 -29.62
C ALA A 28 4.43 -5.82 -28.29
N VAL A 29 4.74 -6.67 -27.32
CA VAL A 29 5.32 -6.27 -26.02
C VAL A 29 6.68 -5.61 -26.22
N ARG A 30 7.55 -6.14 -27.10
CA ARG A 30 8.84 -5.52 -27.43
C ARG A 30 8.68 -4.12 -28.05
N LYS A 31 7.67 -3.90 -28.91
CA LYS A 31 7.37 -2.57 -29.44
C LYS A 31 6.81 -1.63 -28.36
N TRP A 32 5.92 -2.13 -27.50
CA TRP A 32 5.25 -1.32 -26.48
C TRP A 32 6.17 -0.92 -25.31
N CYS A 33 7.08 -1.79 -24.90
CA CYS A 33 8.04 -1.50 -23.82
C CYS A 33 9.23 -0.62 -24.26
N ILE A 34 9.60 -0.60 -25.55
CA ILE A 34 10.81 0.12 -26.02
C ILE A 34 10.46 1.49 -26.62
N GLN A 35 9.24 1.71 -27.10
CA GLN A 35 8.82 3.00 -27.71
C GLN A 35 8.77 4.20 -26.74
N PRO A 36 8.37 4.09 -25.45
CA PRO A 36 8.26 5.27 -24.60
C PRO A 36 9.61 5.78 -24.05
N ILE A 37 10.71 5.03 -24.20
CA ILE A 37 12.04 5.40 -23.66
C ILE A 37 12.90 6.18 -24.67
N ARG A 38 12.56 6.19 -25.97
CA ARG A 38 13.37 6.87 -27.00
C ARG A 38 12.79 8.21 -27.49
N SER A 39 11.53 8.55 -27.20
CA SER A 39 10.94 9.84 -27.61
C SER A 39 10.94 10.91 -26.50
N TRP A 40 11.45 10.60 -25.31
CA TRP A 40 11.60 11.54 -24.19
C TRP A 40 13.06 11.94 -23.90
N SER A 41 13.94 11.91 -24.91
CA SER A 41 15.32 12.42 -24.74
C SER A 41 15.85 13.31 -25.87
N HIS A 42 14.98 13.83 -26.75
CA HIS A 42 15.44 14.78 -27.78
C HIS A 42 14.48 15.92 -28.13
N ARG A 43 13.50 16.22 -27.28
CA ARG A 43 12.57 17.35 -27.49
C ARG A 43 12.73 18.47 -26.46
N HIS A 44 13.96 18.74 -26.05
CA HIS A 44 14.35 20.08 -25.62
C HIS A 44 15.50 20.54 -26.52
N SER A 45 15.08 21.18 -27.61
CA SER A 45 15.92 21.92 -28.54
C SER A 45 16.76 22.94 -27.76
N SER A 46 18.06 22.97 -28.07
CA SER A 46 19.11 23.84 -27.53
C SER A 46 18.78 25.35 -27.57
N TRP A 47 17.68 25.74 -28.22
CA TRP A 47 17.19 27.11 -28.26
C TRP A 47 16.50 27.57 -26.95
N GLY A 48 15.94 26.66 -26.16
CA GLY A 48 15.21 27.01 -24.92
C GLY A 48 16.12 27.41 -23.75
N LEU A 49 17.34 26.84 -23.69
CA LEU A 49 18.31 27.12 -22.63
C LEU A 49 19.06 28.45 -22.83
N MET A 50 19.16 28.95 -24.06
CA MET A 50 19.81 30.24 -24.33
C MET A 50 18.99 31.45 -23.87
N CYS A 51 17.65 31.37 -23.90
CA CYS A 51 16.78 32.47 -23.46
C CYS A 51 16.68 32.57 -21.92
N LEU A 52 16.77 31.45 -21.20
CA LEU A 52 16.73 31.43 -19.73
C LEU A 52 17.98 32.06 -19.11
N PHE A 53 19.14 31.93 -19.75
CA PHE A 53 20.38 32.58 -19.30
C PHE A 53 20.36 34.10 -19.49
N LEU A 54 19.75 34.62 -20.57
CA LEU A 54 19.67 36.06 -20.83
C LEU A 54 18.66 36.79 -19.92
N VAL A 55 17.56 36.13 -19.53
CA VAL A 55 16.59 36.71 -18.58
C VAL A 55 17.13 36.68 -17.14
N GLY A 56 17.92 35.68 -16.77
CA GLY A 56 18.52 35.56 -15.43
C GLY A 56 19.56 36.64 -15.09
N VAL A 57 20.33 37.12 -16.07
CA VAL A 57 21.35 38.17 -15.85
C VAL A 57 20.71 39.57 -15.72
N SER A 58 19.56 39.81 -16.36
CA SER A 58 18.85 41.09 -16.28
C SER A 58 18.17 41.32 -14.92
N LEU A 59 17.71 40.26 -14.24
CA LEU A 59 16.98 40.39 -12.97
C LEU A 59 17.88 40.69 -11.75
N SER A 60 19.20 40.51 -11.87
CA SER A 60 20.14 40.68 -10.74
C SER A 60 20.55 42.14 -10.48
N VAL A 61 20.27 43.08 -11.39
CA VAL A 61 20.76 44.47 -11.28
C VAL A 61 19.76 45.40 -10.56
N MET A 62 18.53 44.96 -10.27
CA MET A 62 17.50 45.83 -9.68
C MET A 62 17.34 45.78 -8.14
N MET A 63 18.02 44.89 -7.40
CA MET A 63 17.84 44.80 -5.94
C MET A 63 18.86 45.56 -5.07
N THR A 64 19.89 46.21 -5.64
CA THR A 64 20.91 46.93 -4.85
C THR A 64 20.59 48.41 -4.62
N ALA A 65 19.38 48.86 -4.93
CA ALA A 65 19.00 50.26 -4.75
C ALA A 65 17.60 50.40 -4.16
N CYS A 66 17.45 50.02 -2.88
CA CYS A 66 16.62 50.76 -1.93
C CYS A 66 16.92 50.35 -0.48
N SER A 67 17.20 51.37 0.33
CA SER A 67 17.03 51.46 1.79
C SER A 67 17.96 50.67 2.73
N SER A 68 18.99 51.37 3.17
CA SER A 68 19.46 51.38 4.57
C SER A 68 18.30 51.68 5.54
N ARG A 69 18.12 50.85 6.59
CA ARG A 69 18.09 51.24 8.02
C ARG A 69 17.57 50.14 8.96
N ASN A 70 18.25 50.06 10.10
CA ASN A 70 17.89 49.50 11.41
C ASN A 70 18.31 48.06 11.73
N ALA A 71 19.40 48.02 12.50
CA ALA A 71 19.71 47.01 13.50
C ALA A 71 18.56 46.86 14.52
N ASP A 72 18.62 45.73 15.22
CA ASP A 72 17.90 45.37 16.43
C ASP A 72 16.53 44.72 16.23
N ASN A 73 16.55 43.40 16.07
CA ASN A 73 15.77 42.48 16.89
C ASN A 73 16.35 41.07 16.77
N ALA A 74 17.29 40.75 17.67
CA ALA A 74 17.62 39.37 18.02
C ALA A 74 16.41 38.76 18.77
N GLY A 75 15.38 38.38 18.01
CA GLY A 75 14.22 37.64 18.51
C GLY A 75 14.32 36.20 18.03
N ASN A 76 14.64 35.29 18.94
CA ASN A 76 14.55 33.84 18.86
C ASN A 76 14.28 33.26 17.46
N GLY A 77 15.35 32.75 16.84
CA GLY A 77 15.25 31.77 15.76
C GLY A 77 14.64 30.47 16.27
N ALA A 78 13.32 30.46 16.46
CA ALA A 78 12.56 29.23 16.46
C ALA A 78 12.74 28.63 15.07
N THR A 79 13.62 27.63 14.98
CA THR A 79 13.81 26.85 13.76
C THR A 79 12.47 26.19 13.46
N SER A 80 11.66 26.79 12.58
CA SER A 80 10.39 26.22 12.16
C SER A 80 10.70 24.91 11.44
N LYS A 81 10.38 23.78 12.08
CA LYS A 81 10.53 22.47 11.43
C LYS A 81 9.65 22.46 10.18
N SER A 82 10.18 21.91 9.09
CA SER A 82 9.46 21.79 7.83
C SER A 82 8.16 21.01 8.03
N ASP A 83 7.12 21.41 7.31
CA ASP A 83 5.85 20.68 7.30
C ASP A 83 6.06 19.26 6.77
N VAL A 84 5.35 18.29 7.36
CA VAL A 84 5.47 16.87 7.02
C VAL A 84 4.13 16.35 6.52
N THR A 85 4.18 15.55 5.46
CA THR A 85 3.03 14.78 4.99
C THR A 85 3.27 13.31 5.28
N LEU A 86 2.31 12.66 5.95
CA LEU A 86 2.36 11.24 6.27
C LEU A 86 1.26 10.49 5.54
N THR A 87 1.58 9.33 4.98
CA THR A 87 0.62 8.42 4.39
C THR A 87 0.21 7.36 5.41
N PHE A 88 -1.05 7.40 5.83
CA PHE A 88 -1.67 6.49 6.78
C PHE A 88 -2.56 5.48 6.06
N VAL A 89 -2.18 4.20 6.14
CA VAL A 89 -2.88 3.10 5.50
C VAL A 89 -3.55 2.25 6.58
N SER A 90 -4.88 2.14 6.51
CA SER A 90 -5.64 1.38 7.51
C SER A 90 -6.77 0.57 6.88
N TYR A 91 -7.34 -0.34 7.67
CA TYR A 91 -8.51 -1.12 7.25
C TYR A 91 -9.83 -0.35 7.46
N SER A 92 -10.82 -0.63 6.62
CA SER A 92 -12.06 0.16 6.45
C SER A 92 -12.84 0.44 7.74
N VAL A 93 -12.89 -0.53 8.66
CA VAL A 93 -13.64 -0.40 9.93
C VAL A 93 -13.13 0.74 10.80
N THR A 94 -11.85 1.12 10.70
CA THR A 94 -11.24 2.15 11.57
C THR A 94 -11.49 3.58 11.09
N ASN A 95 -12.04 3.78 9.89
CA ASN A 95 -12.20 5.11 9.29
C ASN A 95 -12.96 6.07 10.22
N ALA A 96 -14.10 5.65 10.75
CA ALA A 96 -14.91 6.46 11.65
C ALA A 96 -14.15 6.90 12.92
N ALA A 97 -13.28 6.04 13.45
CA ALA A 97 -12.46 6.37 14.62
C ALA A 97 -11.36 7.39 14.25
N TYR A 98 -10.66 7.18 13.15
CA TYR A 98 -9.55 8.05 12.75
C TYR A 98 -9.99 9.41 12.22
N GLN A 99 -11.21 9.54 11.70
CA GLN A 99 -11.84 10.84 11.43
C GLN A 99 -11.90 11.74 12.67
N GLN A 100 -11.97 11.16 13.86
CA GLN A 100 -11.98 11.90 15.12
C GLN A 100 -10.61 12.00 15.78
N ILE A 101 -9.75 10.98 15.60
CA ILE A 101 -8.42 10.92 16.24
C ILE A 101 -7.39 11.80 15.52
N ILE A 102 -7.33 11.74 14.19
CA ILE A 102 -6.28 12.44 13.41
C ILE A 102 -6.33 13.97 13.61
N PRO A 103 -7.49 14.64 13.55
CA PRO A 103 -7.54 16.09 13.80
C PRO A 103 -6.99 16.47 15.17
N LYS A 104 -7.35 15.72 16.21
CA LYS A 104 -6.85 15.93 17.57
C LYS A 104 -5.34 15.70 17.67
N PHE A 105 -4.82 14.70 16.97
CA PHE A 105 -3.39 14.45 16.90
C PHE A 105 -2.64 15.60 16.21
N ILE A 106 -3.13 16.09 15.07
CA ILE A 106 -2.54 17.23 14.35
C ILE A 106 -2.50 18.47 15.24
N GLU A 107 -3.60 18.79 15.93
CA GLU A 107 -3.67 19.93 16.85
C GLU A 107 -2.68 19.78 18.01
N LYS A 108 -2.60 18.59 18.60
CA LYS A 108 -1.67 18.29 19.70
C LYS A 108 -0.22 18.41 19.22
N TRP A 109 0.11 17.81 18.08
CA TRP A 109 1.46 17.85 17.51
C TRP A 109 1.91 19.28 17.21
N LYS A 110 1.03 20.09 16.62
CA LYS A 110 1.34 21.50 16.34
C LYS A 110 1.63 22.29 17.61
N LYS A 111 0.89 22.05 18.70
CA LYS A 111 1.12 22.70 20.00
C LYS A 111 2.44 22.26 20.63
N GLU A 112 2.78 20.98 20.55
CA GLU A 112 3.96 20.40 21.23
C GLU A 112 5.26 20.62 20.44
N HIS A 113 5.20 20.62 19.11
CA HIS A 113 6.38 20.62 18.24
C HIS A 113 6.49 21.82 17.31
N ASN A 114 5.48 22.71 17.30
CA ASN A 114 5.40 23.87 16.42
C ASN A 114 5.65 23.51 14.94
N GLN A 115 5.09 22.38 14.50
CA GLN A 115 5.26 21.80 13.18
C GLN A 115 3.89 21.40 12.62
N ASN A 116 3.61 21.65 11.34
CA ASN A 116 2.38 21.16 10.73
C ASN A 116 2.57 19.74 10.18
N ILE A 117 1.56 18.90 10.38
CA ILE A 117 1.47 17.56 9.79
C ILE A 117 0.19 17.46 8.97
N THR A 118 0.30 16.90 7.77
CA THR A 118 -0.82 16.52 6.92
C THR A 118 -0.88 15.00 6.78
N PHE A 119 -2.08 14.41 6.84
CA PHE A 119 -2.28 12.97 6.65
C PHE A 119 -2.95 12.68 5.31
N ASN A 120 -2.27 11.92 4.45
CA ASN A 120 -2.88 11.24 3.32
C ASN A 120 -3.40 9.88 3.79
N GLN A 121 -4.71 9.68 3.77
CA GLN A 121 -5.33 8.50 4.39
C GLN A 121 -5.90 7.55 3.34
N SER A 122 -5.74 6.25 3.56
CA SER A 122 -6.36 5.23 2.72
C SER A 122 -6.99 4.12 3.54
N TYR A 123 -8.22 3.73 3.15
CA TYR A 123 -9.03 2.73 3.83
C TYR A 123 -9.60 1.71 2.85
N ASP A 124 -9.37 0.42 3.11
CA ASP A 124 -9.92 -0.71 2.34
C ASP A 124 -9.88 -2.00 3.20
N GLY A 125 -10.16 -3.18 2.65
CA GLY A 125 -9.94 -4.45 3.33
C GLY A 125 -8.48 -4.62 3.77
N SER A 126 -8.26 -5.19 4.96
CA SER A 126 -6.92 -5.35 5.56
C SER A 126 -5.93 -6.07 4.63
N GLY A 127 -6.37 -7.19 4.03
CA GLY A 127 -5.56 -7.92 3.04
C GLY A 127 -5.30 -7.12 1.77
N SER A 128 -6.27 -6.37 1.27
CA SER A 128 -6.11 -5.51 0.08
C SER A 128 -5.07 -4.40 0.32
N GLN A 129 -5.13 -3.75 1.49
CA GLN A 129 -4.13 -2.74 1.87
C GLN A 129 -2.74 -3.34 2.04
N THR A 130 -2.66 -4.54 2.60
CA THR A 130 -1.39 -5.30 2.70
C THR A 130 -0.76 -5.47 1.33
N LEU A 131 -1.53 -5.98 0.37
CA LEU A 131 -1.07 -6.18 -1.00
C LEU A 131 -0.69 -4.86 -1.67
N ALA A 132 -1.49 -3.80 -1.46
CA ALA A 132 -1.18 -2.49 -2.03
C ALA A 132 0.17 -1.95 -1.54
N VAL A 133 0.49 -2.09 -0.24
CA VAL A 133 1.79 -1.68 0.32
C VAL A 133 2.92 -2.51 -0.28
N ILE A 134 2.73 -3.85 -0.35
CA ILE A 134 3.71 -4.75 -0.96
C ILE A 134 3.96 -4.40 -2.45
N ASP A 135 2.92 -4.01 -3.16
CA ASP A 135 2.95 -3.62 -4.58
C ASP A 135 3.49 -2.18 -4.80
N GLY A 136 3.96 -1.51 -3.75
CA GLY A 136 4.67 -0.23 -3.85
C GLY A 136 3.85 1.00 -3.52
N LYS A 137 2.69 0.85 -2.87
CA LYS A 137 1.99 1.99 -2.26
C LYS A 137 2.80 2.48 -1.06
N GLU A 138 3.20 3.75 -1.12
CA GLU A 138 3.88 4.43 -0.02
C GLU A 138 2.98 4.44 1.23
N ALA A 139 3.56 4.06 2.38
CA ALA A 139 2.88 4.04 3.66
C ALA A 139 3.90 4.31 4.77
N ASP A 140 3.73 5.43 5.48
CA ASP A 140 4.55 5.76 6.64
C ASP A 140 4.05 5.04 7.88
N VAL A 141 2.74 4.84 7.97
CA VAL A 141 2.09 4.18 9.09
C VAL A 141 1.03 3.22 8.56
N VAL A 142 1.09 1.97 9.01
CA VAL A 142 0.08 0.95 8.74
C VAL A 142 -0.65 0.57 10.03
N HIS A 143 -1.98 0.52 9.97
CA HIS A 143 -2.80 -0.07 11.03
C HIS A 143 -3.77 -1.08 10.40
N LEU A 144 -3.43 -2.36 10.51
CA LEU A 144 -4.17 -3.44 9.86
C LEU A 144 -4.97 -4.26 10.87
N SER A 145 -5.92 -5.05 10.36
CA SER A 145 -6.86 -5.78 11.21
C SER A 145 -6.21 -6.94 11.95
N LEU A 146 -5.13 -7.51 11.42
CA LEU A 146 -4.50 -8.73 11.95
C LEU A 146 -2.97 -8.60 11.88
N ALA A 147 -2.28 -9.13 12.89
CA ALA A 147 -0.82 -9.24 12.89
C ALA A 147 -0.28 -10.02 11.67
N LEU A 148 -1.05 -11.02 11.18
CA LEU A 148 -0.69 -11.80 9.99
C LEU A 148 -0.56 -10.94 8.73
N ASP A 149 -1.29 -9.84 8.63
CA ASP A 149 -1.19 -8.94 7.50
C ASP A 149 0.07 -8.07 7.59
N ILE A 150 0.44 -7.61 8.79
CA ILE A 150 1.72 -6.92 9.03
C ILE A 150 2.90 -7.85 8.74
N ASN A 151 2.82 -9.13 9.15
CA ASN A 151 3.90 -10.10 8.92
C ASN A 151 4.19 -10.31 7.43
N LYS A 152 3.18 -10.24 6.54
CA LYS A 152 3.44 -10.28 5.09
C LYS A 152 4.22 -9.07 4.60
N ILE A 153 4.01 -7.89 5.20
CA ILE A 153 4.75 -6.66 4.88
C ILE A 153 6.19 -6.76 5.41
N VAL A 154 6.39 -7.40 6.56
CA VAL A 154 7.72 -7.76 7.09
C VAL A 154 8.44 -8.72 6.15
N GLU A 155 7.77 -9.78 5.69
CA GLU A 155 8.31 -10.74 4.72
C GLU A 155 8.70 -10.07 3.40
N ALA A 156 7.96 -9.04 2.99
CA ALA A 156 8.27 -8.20 1.82
C ALA A 156 9.41 -7.18 2.07
N GLY A 157 9.87 -7.02 3.32
CA GLY A 157 11.02 -6.19 3.68
C GLY A 157 10.71 -4.72 3.95
N PHE A 158 9.44 -4.32 4.03
CA PHE A 158 9.06 -2.92 4.29
C PHE A 158 8.98 -2.59 5.79
N ILE A 159 8.85 -3.60 6.66
CA ILE A 159 8.83 -3.46 8.12
C ILE A 159 9.91 -4.37 8.72
N GLN A 160 10.60 -3.89 9.74
CA GLN A 160 11.63 -4.70 10.41
C GLN A 160 10.99 -5.82 11.25
N PRO A 161 11.62 -7.00 11.33
CA PRO A 161 11.15 -8.07 12.19
C PRO A 161 11.21 -7.62 13.67
N GLY A 162 10.23 -8.04 14.47
CA GLY A 162 10.12 -7.66 15.88
C GLY A 162 9.31 -6.38 16.13
N TRP A 163 8.62 -5.86 15.11
CA TRP A 163 7.72 -4.70 15.19
C TRP A 163 6.71 -4.78 16.34
N GLU A 164 6.29 -5.99 16.73
CA GLU A 164 5.35 -6.20 17.82
C GLU A 164 5.88 -5.65 19.14
N LYS A 165 7.20 -5.57 19.32
CA LYS A 165 7.84 -5.12 20.56
C LYS A 165 8.21 -3.64 20.56
N GLU A 166 8.01 -2.94 19.44
CA GLU A 166 8.32 -1.51 19.34
C GLU A 166 7.32 -0.62 20.09
N ALA A 167 6.12 -1.13 20.38
CA ALA A 167 5.08 -0.42 21.11
C ALA A 167 4.40 -1.29 22.18
N PRO A 168 3.77 -0.68 23.20
CA PRO A 168 3.03 -1.41 24.23
C PRO A 168 1.94 -2.32 23.65
N ASN A 169 1.53 -3.33 24.43
CA ASN A 169 0.47 -4.28 24.07
C ASN A 169 0.73 -5.03 22.75
N ASP A 170 1.98 -5.41 22.49
CA ASP A 170 2.39 -6.08 21.26
C ASP A 170 2.07 -5.27 19.98
N ALA A 171 2.17 -3.93 20.09
CA ALA A 171 1.74 -2.97 19.06
C ALA A 171 0.25 -3.08 18.65
N ILE A 172 -0.60 -3.67 19.49
CA ILE A 172 -2.04 -3.80 19.27
C ILE A 172 -2.77 -2.64 19.97
N VAL A 173 -3.31 -1.72 19.15
CA VAL A 173 -4.03 -0.54 19.64
C VAL A 173 -5.44 -0.89 20.14
N THR A 174 -6.12 -1.82 19.48
CA THR A 174 -7.49 -2.22 19.82
C THR A 174 -7.71 -3.71 19.65
N LYS A 175 -8.63 -4.28 20.44
CA LYS A 175 -9.12 -5.65 20.28
C LYS A 175 -10.64 -5.62 20.13
N SER A 176 -11.17 -6.43 19.24
CA SER A 176 -12.60 -6.61 19.05
C SER A 176 -12.95 -8.10 19.04
N LEU A 177 -14.24 -8.38 19.11
CA LEU A 177 -14.78 -9.73 19.04
C LEU A 177 -15.71 -9.83 17.84
N ASN A 178 -15.75 -11.00 17.22
CA ASN A 178 -16.71 -11.28 16.16
C ASN A 178 -18.10 -11.42 16.77
N ALA A 179 -19.05 -10.63 16.28
CA ALA A 179 -20.45 -10.70 16.64
C ALA A 179 -21.29 -10.92 15.39
N ILE A 180 -22.37 -11.70 15.52
CA ILE A 180 -23.34 -11.86 14.44
C ILE A 180 -24.47 -10.86 14.70
N ALA A 181 -24.57 -9.85 13.83
CA ALA A 181 -25.68 -8.91 13.85
C ALA A 181 -26.90 -9.57 13.19
N LEU A 182 -28.02 -9.61 13.91
CA LEU A 182 -29.28 -10.14 13.41
C LEU A 182 -30.31 -9.03 13.28
N HIS A 183 -31.13 -9.12 12.24
CA HIS A 183 -32.40 -8.43 12.22
C HIS A 183 -33.40 -9.15 13.16
N SER A 184 -34.33 -8.40 13.75
CA SER A 184 -35.28 -8.91 14.75
C SER A 184 -36.11 -10.11 14.25
N SER A 185 -36.32 -10.24 12.94
CA SER A 185 -37.04 -11.36 12.32
C SER A 185 -36.27 -12.67 12.21
N ASN A 186 -34.95 -12.71 12.44
CA ASN A 186 -34.07 -13.80 11.98
C ASN A 186 -33.51 -14.73 13.09
N LEU A 187 -34.04 -14.66 14.31
CA LEU A 187 -33.54 -15.44 15.46
C LEU A 187 -33.56 -16.96 15.27
N LEU A 188 -34.54 -17.51 14.54
CA LEU A 188 -34.67 -18.97 14.32
C LEU A 188 -33.69 -19.54 13.29
N LEU A 189 -33.08 -18.70 12.45
CA LEU A 189 -32.15 -19.14 11.42
C LEU A 189 -30.76 -19.45 12.02
N LEU A 190 -30.36 -18.77 13.09
CA LEU A 190 -29.05 -18.98 13.71
C LEU A 190 -28.86 -20.38 14.26
N THR A 191 -29.86 -20.94 14.93
CA THR A 191 -29.77 -22.30 15.47
C THR A 191 -29.61 -23.33 14.34
N ARG A 192 -30.25 -23.12 13.20
CA ARG A 192 -30.07 -24.00 12.02
C ARG A 192 -28.71 -23.82 11.36
N TYR A 193 -28.25 -22.58 11.19
CA TYR A 193 -26.94 -22.28 10.59
C TYR A 193 -25.78 -22.77 11.44
N THR A 194 -25.83 -22.57 12.77
CA THR A 194 -24.77 -23.01 13.69
C THR A 194 -24.67 -24.53 13.73
N ILE A 195 -25.80 -25.26 13.82
CA ILE A 195 -25.81 -26.72 13.77
C ILE A 195 -25.27 -27.21 12.42
N SER A 196 -25.71 -26.64 11.30
CA SER A 196 -25.27 -27.04 9.96
C SER A 196 -23.77 -26.82 9.74
N LEU A 197 -23.21 -25.69 10.19
CA LEU A 197 -21.80 -25.37 10.03
C LEU A 197 -20.89 -26.11 11.02
N MET A 198 -21.33 -26.32 12.25
CA MET A 198 -20.50 -27.01 13.26
C MET A 198 -20.43 -28.51 13.04
N THR A 199 -21.45 -29.15 12.47
CA THR A 199 -21.47 -30.61 12.26
C THR A 199 -20.28 -31.13 11.42
N PRO A 200 -19.96 -30.59 10.23
CA PRO A 200 -18.81 -31.07 9.44
C PRO A 200 -17.46 -30.75 10.10
N VAL A 201 -17.36 -29.64 10.84
CA VAL A 201 -16.14 -29.26 11.58
C VAL A 201 -15.90 -30.23 12.75
N LEU A 202 -16.94 -30.52 13.54
CA LEU A 202 -16.88 -31.51 14.61
C LEU A 202 -16.59 -32.91 14.08
N MET A 203 -17.18 -33.31 12.95
CA MET A 203 -16.89 -34.61 12.33
C MET A 203 -15.46 -34.69 11.81
N SER A 204 -14.93 -33.60 11.25
CA SER A 204 -13.53 -33.55 10.83
C SER A 204 -12.58 -33.64 12.03
N ALA A 205 -12.86 -32.90 13.11
CA ALA A 205 -12.08 -32.94 14.35
C ALA A 205 -12.13 -34.33 15.01
N LEU A 206 -13.32 -34.96 15.05
CA LEU A 206 -13.52 -36.33 15.55
C LEU A 206 -12.70 -37.32 14.72
N LYS A 207 -12.76 -37.24 13.38
CA LYS A 207 -12.02 -38.13 12.48
C LYS A 207 -10.50 -37.99 12.65
N ILE A 208 -10.01 -36.78 12.86
CA ILE A 208 -8.61 -36.51 13.18
C ILE A 208 -8.25 -37.15 14.53
N SER A 209 -9.06 -36.95 15.57
CA SER A 209 -8.83 -37.53 16.91
C SER A 209 -8.86 -39.06 16.92
N MET A 210 -9.82 -39.67 16.23
CA MET A 210 -9.93 -41.13 16.08
C MET A 210 -8.72 -41.72 15.35
N ARG A 211 -8.24 -41.06 14.29
CA ARG A 211 -7.02 -41.44 13.57
C ARG A 211 -5.78 -41.37 14.47
N GLN A 212 -5.64 -40.33 15.28
CA GLN A 212 -4.54 -40.20 16.24
C GLN A 212 -4.57 -41.31 17.31
N ARG A 213 -5.76 -41.76 17.72
CA ARG A 213 -5.94 -42.80 18.74
C ARG A 213 -6.00 -44.23 18.19
N LYS A 214 -5.86 -44.45 16.88
CA LYS A 214 -6.04 -45.75 16.20
C LYS A 214 -7.38 -46.43 16.54
N LEU A 215 -8.42 -45.65 16.80
CA LEU A 215 -9.76 -46.19 17.07
C LEU A 215 -10.48 -46.45 15.73
N PRO A 216 -11.29 -47.52 15.63
CA PRO A 216 -12.10 -47.76 14.44
C PRO A 216 -13.14 -46.65 14.27
N LEU A 217 -13.32 -46.17 13.04
CA LEU A 217 -14.32 -45.15 12.68
C LEU A 217 -15.75 -45.68 12.77
#